data_AF-A0A965PKT4-F1
#
_entry.id   AF-A0A965PKT4-F1
#
_cell.length_a   1.000
_cell.length_b   1.000
_cell.length_c   1.000
_cell.angle_alpha   90.00
_cell.angle_beta   90.00
_cell.angle_gamma   90.00
#
_symmetry.space_group_name_H-M   'P 1'
#
loop_
_entity.id
_entity.type
_entity.pdbx_description
1 polymer ?
#
loop_
_entity_poly.entity_id
_entity_poly.type
_entity_poly.pdbx_seq_one_letter_code
_entity_poly.pdbx_strand_id
1 'polypeptide(L)'
;MNDGKRYRSIKVQTQPVVEPVSVTDAKAHIRVDHNSDDAYIAALISAAREYCETYMDETLVDTQYVMRLDAFPAVIELPRPPMSQTAGRTAVSIVYTASEAGNTATLSTTEYRVDRDSKPGTLRTLYAGSWPSHLLDYGSVTVTWWGGRGDDGSKVSPRVKAAILMLVGQWYERRMAADAVSLSEMPFGVKHLLDSVKWGSYT
;
A
#
# COMPACT_ATOMS: atom_id res chain seq x y z
N MET A 1 -5.48 14.92 23.81
CA MET A 1 -4.23 14.58 23.09
C MET A 1 -4.50 13.39 22.19
N ASN A 2 -4.97 13.69 20.98
CA ASN A 2 -5.03 12.79 19.82
C ASN A 2 -4.95 13.77 18.65
N ASP A 3 -3.72 14.12 18.25
CA ASP A 3 -3.41 15.34 17.49
C ASP A 3 -3.73 15.16 16.00
N GLY A 4 -5.04 15.13 15.66
CA GLY A 4 -5.68 15.69 14.46
C GLY A 4 -5.13 15.46 13.05
N LYS A 5 -4.07 14.67 12.84
CA LYS A 5 -3.34 14.56 11.57
C LYS A 5 -3.66 13.26 10.85
N ARG A 6 -4.94 13.06 10.51
CA ARG A 6 -5.32 11.97 9.60
C ARG A 6 -5.85 12.59 8.32
N TYR A 7 -5.27 12.15 7.21
CA TYR A 7 -5.84 12.40 5.88
C TYR A 7 -7.33 12.01 5.87
N ARG A 8 -8.12 12.72 5.07
CA ARG A 8 -9.57 12.46 4.97
C ARG A 8 -9.83 11.11 4.30
N SER A 9 -9.10 10.81 3.24
CA SER A 9 -9.19 9.55 2.53
C SER A 9 -7.90 9.22 1.82
N ILE A 10 -7.67 7.93 1.64
CA ILE A 10 -6.64 7.37 0.78
C ILE A 10 -7.30 6.32 -0.11
N LYS A 11 -6.98 6.33 -1.40
CA LYS A 11 -7.44 5.31 -2.34
C LYS A 11 -6.30 4.86 -3.24
N VAL A 12 -6.38 3.62 -3.70
CA VAL A 12 -5.55 3.13 -4.79
C VAL A 12 -6.03 3.80 -6.08
N GLN A 13 -5.12 4.45 -6.80
CA GLN A 13 -5.33 5.01 -8.12
C GLN A 13 -4.92 4.02 -9.21
N THR A 14 -3.85 3.25 -8.99
CA THR A 14 -3.39 2.22 -9.92
C THR A 14 -2.97 1.00 -9.13
N GLN A 15 -3.62 -0.13 -9.45
CA GLN A 15 -3.31 -1.45 -8.89
C GLN A 15 -1.94 -1.95 -9.36
N PRO A 16 -1.30 -2.87 -8.62
CA PRO A 16 -0.07 -3.47 -9.08
C PRO A 16 -0.32 -4.28 -10.37
N VAL A 17 0.62 -4.19 -11.32
CA VAL A 17 0.51 -4.85 -12.62
C VAL A 17 0.78 -6.36 -12.51
N VAL A 18 1.51 -6.76 -11.47
CA VAL A 18 1.83 -8.16 -11.18
C VAL A 18 1.60 -8.45 -9.71
N GLU A 19 1.38 -9.72 -9.39
CA GLU A 19 1.27 -10.18 -8.01
C GLU A 19 2.62 -10.72 -7.49
N PRO A 20 2.89 -10.68 -6.17
CA PRO A 20 4.12 -11.21 -5.58
C PRO A 20 4.37 -12.71 -5.82
N VAL A 21 3.30 -13.45 -6.08
CA VAL A 21 3.25 -14.90 -6.30
C VAL A 21 2.51 -15.16 -7.61
N SER A 22 3.05 -16.04 -8.46
CA SER A 22 2.40 -16.39 -9.72
C SER A 22 1.27 -17.42 -9.51
N VAL A 23 0.33 -17.49 -10.46
CA VAL A 23 -0.71 -18.54 -10.47
C VAL A 23 -0.07 -19.93 -10.52
N THR A 24 1.04 -20.09 -11.26
CA THR A 24 1.78 -21.35 -11.32
C THR A 24 2.34 -21.76 -9.96
N ASP A 25 2.97 -20.83 -9.22
CA ASP A 25 3.50 -21.11 -7.89
C ASP A 25 2.38 -21.44 -6.90
N ALA A 26 1.27 -20.72 -6.97
CA ALA A 26 0.10 -20.98 -6.14
C ALA A 26 -0.50 -22.36 -6.42
N LYS A 27 -0.67 -22.72 -7.70
CA LYS A 27 -1.14 -24.05 -8.13
C LYS A 27 -0.23 -25.17 -7.65
N ALA A 28 1.08 -24.99 -7.75
CA ALA A 28 2.06 -25.94 -7.22
C ALA A 28 1.90 -26.11 -5.70
N HIS A 29 1.66 -25.02 -4.97
CA HIS A 29 1.45 -25.05 -3.52
C HIS A 29 0.17 -25.81 -3.11
N ILE A 30 -0.94 -25.56 -3.82
CA ILE A 30 -2.25 -26.16 -3.51
C ILE A 30 -2.54 -27.46 -4.29
N ARG A 31 -1.55 -27.95 -5.06
CA ARG A 31 -1.59 -29.19 -5.85
C ARG A 31 -2.71 -29.23 -6.91
N VAL A 32 -2.89 -28.12 -7.64
CA VAL A 32 -3.82 -28.02 -8.78
C VAL A 32 -3.05 -28.11 -10.09
N ASP A 33 -3.42 -29.05 -10.96
CA ASP A 33 -2.74 -29.36 -12.23
C ASP A 33 -3.54 -28.97 -13.50
N HIS A 34 -4.75 -28.41 -13.32
CA HIS A 34 -5.64 -27.96 -14.39
C HIS A 34 -5.77 -26.43 -14.42
N ASN A 35 -6.34 -25.87 -15.50
CA ASN A 35 -6.42 -24.41 -15.71
C ASN A 35 -7.81 -23.79 -15.46
N SER A 36 -8.84 -24.59 -15.16
CA SER A 36 -10.20 -24.07 -14.95
C SER A 36 -10.31 -23.08 -13.79
N ASP A 37 -9.43 -23.20 -12.79
CA ASP A 37 -9.48 -22.40 -11.57
C ASP A 37 -8.47 -21.25 -11.60
N ASP A 38 -7.73 -21.05 -12.69
CA ASP A 38 -6.66 -20.04 -12.79
C ASP A 38 -7.16 -18.63 -12.44
N ALA A 39 -8.34 -18.25 -12.93
CA ALA A 39 -8.95 -16.96 -12.63
C ALA A 39 -9.34 -16.82 -11.15
N TYR A 40 -9.80 -17.90 -10.53
CA TYR A 40 -10.16 -17.91 -9.12
C TYR A 40 -8.91 -17.85 -8.23
N ILE A 41 -7.88 -18.63 -8.56
CA ILE A 41 -6.59 -18.62 -7.87
C ILE A 41 -5.93 -17.24 -7.99
N ALA A 42 -5.98 -16.60 -9.16
CA ALA A 42 -5.52 -15.23 -9.34
C ALA A 42 -6.23 -14.24 -8.38
N ALA A 43 -7.55 -14.33 -8.25
CA ALA A 43 -8.32 -13.50 -7.32
C ALA A 43 -7.94 -13.76 -5.84
N LEU A 44 -7.69 -15.01 -5.46
CA LEU A 44 -7.22 -15.36 -4.11
C LEU A 44 -5.82 -14.80 -3.83
N ILE A 45 -4.91 -14.82 -4.81
CA ILE A 45 -3.58 -14.21 -4.67
C ILE A 45 -3.70 -12.71 -4.40
N SER A 46 -4.50 -11.99 -5.18
CA SER A 46 -4.73 -10.54 -4.97
C SER A 46 -5.32 -10.25 -3.60
N ALA A 47 -6.33 -11.02 -3.16
CA ALA A 47 -6.91 -10.88 -1.83
C ALA A 47 -5.89 -11.16 -0.72
N ALA A 48 -5.01 -12.14 -0.92
CA ALA A 48 -3.99 -12.53 0.05
C ALA A 48 -2.89 -11.48 0.15
N ARG A 49 -2.48 -10.89 -0.99
CA ARG A 49 -1.61 -9.71 -1.03
C ARG A 49 -2.22 -8.58 -0.21
N GLU A 50 -3.48 -8.20 -0.48
CA GLU A 50 -4.15 -7.09 0.20
C GLU A 50 -4.30 -7.31 1.70
N TYR A 51 -4.54 -8.55 2.12
CA TYR A 51 -4.54 -8.94 3.53
C TYR A 51 -3.15 -8.72 4.16
N CYS A 52 -2.09 -9.21 3.51
CA CYS A 52 -0.72 -9.06 4.00
C CYS A 52 -0.30 -7.58 4.06
N GLU A 53 -0.60 -6.80 3.03
CA GLU A 53 -0.32 -5.36 2.96
C GLU A 53 -1.06 -4.59 4.07
N THR A 54 -2.33 -4.93 4.30
CA THR A 54 -3.11 -4.31 5.37
C THR A 54 -2.57 -4.67 6.75
N TYR A 55 -2.16 -5.93 6.94
CA TYR A 55 -1.59 -6.40 8.20
C TYR A 55 -0.25 -5.73 8.52
N MET A 56 0.62 -5.61 7.53
CA MET A 56 1.95 -5.00 7.69
C MET A 56 1.93 -3.48 7.62
N ASP A 57 0.82 -2.88 7.17
CA ASP A 57 0.71 -1.48 6.78
C ASP A 57 1.78 -1.07 5.76
N GLU A 58 1.99 -1.92 4.75
CA GLU A 58 3.02 -1.74 3.72
C GLU A 58 2.47 -2.02 2.32
N THR A 59 3.15 -1.50 1.31
CA THR A 59 2.91 -1.82 -0.10
C THR A 59 3.97 -2.80 -0.60
N LEU A 60 3.55 -3.94 -1.15
CA LEU A 60 4.46 -5.00 -1.60
C LEU A 60 4.94 -4.76 -3.03
N VAL A 61 4.01 -4.53 -3.95
CA VAL A 61 4.28 -4.25 -5.36
C VAL A 61 3.82 -2.84 -5.68
N ASP A 62 4.57 -2.16 -6.53
CA ASP A 62 4.33 -0.77 -6.90
C ASP A 62 2.86 -0.48 -7.22
N THR A 63 2.26 0.36 -6.38
CA THR A 63 0.86 0.76 -6.39
C THR A 63 0.80 2.27 -6.26
N GLN A 64 -0.03 2.92 -7.07
CA GLN A 64 -0.21 4.37 -6.99
C GLN A 64 -1.35 4.70 -6.03
N TYR A 65 -1.11 5.63 -5.11
CA TYR A 65 -2.08 6.10 -4.15
C TYR A 65 -2.45 7.55 -4.40
N VAL A 66 -3.69 7.90 -4.05
CA VAL A 66 -4.19 9.27 -3.97
C VAL A 66 -4.75 9.49 -2.58
N MET A 67 -4.26 10.52 -1.91
CA MET A 67 -4.70 10.95 -0.60
C MET A 67 -5.29 12.35 -0.68
N ARG A 68 -6.37 12.58 0.10
CA ARG A 68 -7.00 13.89 0.24
C ARG A 68 -6.82 14.40 1.66
N LEU A 69 -6.47 15.68 1.79
CA LEU A 69 -6.42 16.41 3.06
C LEU A 69 -7.25 17.69 2.94
N ASP A 70 -7.73 18.17 4.08
CA ASP A 70 -8.50 19.42 4.15
C ASP A 70 -7.57 20.65 4.11
N ALA A 71 -6.35 20.50 4.62
CA ALA A 71 -5.34 21.56 4.59
C ALA A 71 -3.93 20.98 4.57
N PHE A 72 -2.94 21.82 4.24
CA PHE A 72 -1.54 21.46 4.33
C PHE A 72 -1.06 21.35 5.79
N PRO A 73 -0.62 20.16 6.26
CA PRO A 73 0.06 20.02 7.55
C PRO A 73 1.52 20.47 7.47
N ALA A 74 2.20 20.64 8.61
CA ALA A 74 3.62 20.98 8.64
C ALA A 74 4.50 19.96 7.90
N VAL A 75 4.16 18.67 8.02
CA VAL A 75 4.76 17.55 7.28
C VAL A 75 3.62 16.69 6.76
N ILE A 76 3.66 16.32 5.48
CA ILE A 76 2.72 15.35 4.91
C ILE A 76 3.38 13.99 5.00
N GLU A 77 2.85 13.11 5.84
CA GLU A 77 3.24 11.70 5.84
C GLU A 77 2.49 10.96 4.73
N LEU A 78 3.19 10.06 4.04
CA LEU A 78 2.67 9.26 2.93
C LEU A 78 2.50 7.82 3.42
N PRO A 79 1.27 7.39 3.76
CA PRO A 79 1.00 6.05 4.27
C PRO A 79 1.39 4.95 3.27
N ARG A 80 1.36 3.70 3.75
CA ARG A 80 1.69 2.50 2.96
C ARG A 80 3.15 2.46 2.48
N PRO A 81 4.16 2.55 3.39
CA PRO A 81 5.57 2.40 3.04
C PRO A 81 5.89 1.06 2.36
N PRO A 82 7.05 0.92 1.72
CA PRO A 82 7.98 2.00 1.38
C PRO A 82 7.45 2.85 0.21
N MET A 83 7.97 4.07 0.06
CA MET A 83 7.81 4.79 -1.20
C MET A 83 8.55 4.04 -2.31
N SER A 84 7.95 3.97 -3.49
CA SER A 84 8.58 3.29 -4.62
C SER A 84 9.83 4.03 -5.08
N GLN A 85 10.87 3.25 -5.37
CA GLN A 85 12.12 3.70 -5.97
C GLN A 85 12.29 3.16 -7.40
N THR A 86 11.26 2.54 -7.97
CA THR A 86 11.30 1.99 -9.32
C THR A 86 11.34 3.11 -10.35
N ALA A 87 12.22 2.99 -11.36
CA ALA A 87 12.30 3.96 -12.46
C ALA A 87 10.93 4.14 -13.12
N GLY A 88 10.50 5.40 -13.29
CA GLY A 88 9.17 5.73 -13.83
C GLY A 88 8.03 5.69 -12.81
N ARG A 89 8.25 5.21 -11.58
CA ARG A 89 7.27 5.17 -10.48
C ARG A 89 7.76 5.91 -9.23
N THR A 90 8.48 7.01 -9.41
CA THR A 90 8.97 7.87 -8.31
C THR A 90 8.25 9.22 -8.22
N ALA A 91 7.31 9.47 -9.13
CA ALA A 91 6.58 10.73 -9.22
C ALA A 91 5.71 10.95 -7.97
N VAL A 92 5.77 12.17 -7.44
CA VAL A 92 4.86 12.68 -6.42
C VAL A 92 4.22 13.94 -6.97
N SER A 93 2.91 14.08 -6.86
CA SER A 93 2.16 15.27 -7.28
C SER A 93 1.34 15.80 -6.12
N ILE A 94 1.35 17.12 -5.95
CA ILE A 94 0.50 17.84 -5.00
C ILE A 94 -0.39 18.78 -5.80
N VAL A 95 -1.70 18.58 -5.72
CA VAL A 95 -2.71 19.46 -6.32
C VAL A 95 -3.54 20.07 -5.21
N TYR A 96 -3.74 21.38 -5.24
CA TYR A 96 -4.51 22.11 -4.23
C TYR A 96 -5.51 23.08 -4.86
N THR A 97 -6.59 23.38 -4.14
CA THR A 97 -7.56 24.41 -4.54
C THR A 97 -7.00 25.79 -4.18
N ALA A 98 -6.65 26.60 -5.18
CA ALA A 98 -5.90 27.86 -5.02
C ALA A 98 -6.79 29.08 -4.76
N SER A 99 -8.09 29.00 -5.01
CA SER A 99 -9.02 30.13 -4.80
C SER A 99 -10.43 29.67 -4.42
N GLU A 100 -11.22 30.61 -3.89
CA GLU A 100 -12.65 30.40 -3.55
C GLU A 100 -13.52 30.07 -4.78
N ALA A 101 -13.04 30.37 -5.99
CA ALA A 101 -13.70 29.96 -7.24
C ALA A 101 -13.52 28.46 -7.57
N GLY A 102 -12.80 27.70 -6.74
CA GLY A 102 -12.59 26.27 -6.91
C GLY A 102 -11.47 25.88 -7.90
N ASN A 103 -10.69 26.86 -8.40
CA ASN A 103 -9.60 26.60 -9.32
C ASN A 103 -8.50 25.78 -8.64
N THR A 104 -8.04 24.71 -9.28
CA THR A 104 -6.94 23.89 -8.78
C THR A 104 -5.60 24.29 -9.39
N ALA A 105 -4.53 24.22 -8.60
CA ALA A 105 -3.15 24.38 -9.04
C ALA A 105 -2.31 23.16 -8.62
N THR A 106 -1.30 22.84 -9.42
CA THR A 106 -0.28 21.84 -9.07
C THR A 106 0.92 22.55 -8.48
N LEU A 107 1.36 22.14 -7.30
CA LEU A 107 2.57 22.68 -6.68
C LEU A 107 3.80 22.19 -7.44
N SER A 108 4.75 23.08 -7.73
CA SER A 108 5.97 22.70 -8.46
C SER A 108 6.81 21.71 -7.64
N THR A 109 7.39 20.71 -8.30
CA THR A 109 8.31 19.75 -7.65
C THR A 109 9.55 20.40 -7.07
N THR A 110 9.84 21.65 -7.45
CA THR A 110 10.94 22.45 -6.90
C THR A 110 10.58 23.14 -5.58
N GLU A 111 9.30 23.19 -5.19
CA GLU A 111 8.82 23.93 -4.01
C GLU A 111 8.68 23.06 -2.75
N TYR A 112 8.85 21.74 -2.90
CA TYR A 112 8.81 20.79 -1.79
C TYR A 112 9.92 19.74 -1.90
N ARG A 113 10.23 19.12 -0.77
CA ARG A 113 11.18 18.02 -0.64
C ARG A 113 10.41 16.73 -0.41
N VAL A 114 10.92 15.65 -1.00
CA VAL A 114 10.41 14.29 -0.80
C VAL A 114 11.48 13.49 -0.09
N ASP A 115 11.21 13.08 1.15
CA ASP A 115 12.01 12.11 1.87
C ASP A 115 11.43 10.71 1.60
N ARG A 116 12.10 9.98 0.70
CA ARG A 116 11.70 8.63 0.27
C ARG A 116 12.25 7.53 1.18
N ASP A 117 13.25 7.86 2.00
CA ASP A 117 13.92 6.88 2.86
C ASP A 117 13.23 6.76 4.22
N SER A 118 12.53 7.82 4.64
CA SER A 118 11.61 7.78 5.77
C SER A 118 10.53 6.70 5.57
N LYS A 119 10.11 6.07 6.69
CA LYS A 119 9.03 5.08 6.74
C LYS A 119 8.02 5.48 7.82
N PRO A 120 6.82 6.00 7.45
CA PRO A 120 6.36 6.33 6.10
C PRO A 120 7.19 7.44 5.42
N GLY A 121 7.11 7.52 4.08
CA GLY A 121 7.74 8.61 3.33
C GLY A 121 7.12 9.96 3.68
N THR A 122 7.85 11.06 3.52
CA THR A 122 7.34 12.38 3.93
C THR A 122 7.57 13.48 2.89
N LEU A 123 6.64 14.44 2.84
CA LEU A 123 6.76 15.68 2.08
C LEU A 123 6.87 16.87 3.04
N ARG A 124 7.81 17.77 2.72
CA ARG A 124 8.09 18.98 3.51
C ARG A 124 8.32 20.15 2.57
N THR A 125 8.09 21.37 3.05
CA THR A 125 8.50 22.56 2.32
C THR A 125 10.03 22.64 2.23
N LEU A 126 10.54 23.51 1.34
CA LEU A 126 11.95 23.89 1.39
C LEU A 126 12.31 24.53 2.74
N TYR A 127 13.60 24.59 3.05
CA TYR A 127 14.09 25.31 4.22
C TYR A 127 13.60 26.77 4.20
N ALA A 128 13.02 27.23 5.31
CA ALA A 128 12.37 28.53 5.45
C ALA A 128 11.22 28.80 4.46
N GLY A 129 10.74 27.78 3.75
CA GLY A 129 9.58 27.85 2.88
C GLY A 129 8.27 27.55 3.62
N SER A 130 7.16 27.98 3.04
CA SER A 130 5.81 27.68 3.50
C SER A 130 5.00 27.02 2.39
N TRP A 131 3.96 26.28 2.77
CA TRP A 131 2.98 25.78 1.81
C TRP A 131 2.21 26.95 1.18
N PRO A 132 1.75 26.83 -0.07
CA PRO A 132 0.97 27.89 -0.71
C PRO A 132 -0.35 28.15 0.03
N SER A 133 -0.89 29.36 -0.15
CA SER A 133 -2.28 29.62 0.24
C SER A 133 -3.21 28.73 -0.58
N HIS A 134 -4.24 28.21 0.06
CA HIS A 134 -5.24 27.33 -0.52
C HIS A 134 -6.59 27.61 0.13
N LEU A 135 -7.66 27.16 -0.52
CA LEU A 135 -9.00 27.21 0.03
C LEU A 135 -9.08 26.31 1.27
N LEU A 136 -9.49 26.87 2.41
CA LEU A 136 -9.71 26.13 3.66
C LEU A 136 -11.07 25.42 3.62
N ASP A 137 -11.12 24.33 2.88
CA ASP A 137 -12.33 23.51 2.67
C ASP A 137 -11.97 22.02 2.61
N TYR A 138 -12.99 21.16 2.64
CA TYR A 138 -12.80 19.73 2.68
C TYR A 138 -12.14 19.17 1.40
N GLY A 139 -11.08 18.39 1.58
CA GLY A 139 -10.36 17.76 0.48
C GLY A 139 -9.65 18.73 -0.47
N SER A 140 -9.35 19.95 -0.03
CA SER A 140 -8.65 20.99 -0.79
C SER A 140 -7.22 20.65 -1.20
N VAL A 141 -6.60 19.64 -0.60
CA VAL A 141 -5.27 19.17 -0.95
C VAL A 141 -5.33 17.71 -1.41
N THR A 142 -4.71 17.41 -2.53
CA THR A 142 -4.58 16.07 -3.12
C THR A 142 -3.12 15.73 -3.28
N VAL A 143 -2.71 14.57 -2.79
CA VAL A 143 -1.36 14.07 -2.97
C VAL A 143 -1.42 12.73 -3.69
N THR A 144 -0.68 12.61 -4.78
CA THR A 144 -0.52 11.36 -5.53
C THR A 144 0.93 10.89 -5.42
N TRP A 145 1.15 9.63 -5.07
CA TRP A 145 2.49 9.04 -5.00
C TRP A 145 2.44 7.55 -5.31
N TRP A 146 3.63 6.96 -5.48
CA TRP A 146 3.81 5.52 -5.61
C TRP A 146 4.40 4.94 -4.33
N GLY A 147 3.75 3.89 -3.81
CA GLY A 147 4.30 3.01 -2.78
C GLY A 147 4.65 1.66 -3.39
N GLY A 148 5.59 0.93 -2.81
CA GLY A 148 5.95 -0.42 -3.26
C GLY A 148 7.43 -0.72 -3.19
N ARG A 149 7.77 -2.01 -3.14
CA ARG A 149 9.16 -2.47 -3.09
C ARG A 149 9.79 -2.59 -4.47
N GLY A 150 8.97 -2.72 -5.52
CA GLY A 150 9.37 -2.95 -6.90
C GLY A 150 8.17 -3.25 -7.79
N ASP A 151 8.41 -3.36 -9.09
CA ASP A 151 7.39 -3.52 -10.13
C ASP A 151 7.09 -4.97 -10.51
N ASP A 152 7.95 -5.92 -10.12
CA ASP A 152 7.93 -7.31 -10.58
C ASP A 152 7.68 -8.33 -9.44
N GLY A 153 7.53 -7.87 -8.19
CA GLY A 153 7.37 -8.72 -7.02
C GLY A 153 8.63 -9.50 -6.59
N SER A 154 9.78 -9.33 -7.26
CA SER A 154 11.05 -10.01 -6.93
C SER A 154 11.62 -9.55 -5.58
N LYS A 155 11.38 -8.28 -5.23
CA LYS A 155 11.83 -7.66 -3.98
C LYS A 155 10.92 -7.95 -2.77
N VAL A 156 9.84 -8.70 -2.96
CA VAL A 156 8.97 -9.15 -1.85
C VAL A 156 9.63 -10.33 -1.15
N SER A 157 9.75 -10.25 0.18
CA SER A 157 10.43 -11.29 0.97
C SER A 157 9.78 -12.67 0.76
N PRO A 158 10.59 -13.75 0.65
CA PRO A 158 10.05 -15.11 0.59
C PRO A 158 9.09 -15.46 1.74
N ARG A 159 9.29 -14.86 2.92
CA ARG A 159 8.40 -15.04 4.08
C ARG A 159 7.00 -14.49 3.82
N VAL A 160 6.89 -13.35 3.16
CA VAL A 160 5.60 -12.77 2.75
C VAL A 160 4.96 -13.60 1.64
N LYS A 161 5.75 -14.06 0.66
CA LYS A 161 5.26 -14.96 -0.40
C LYS A 161 4.70 -16.26 0.19
N ALA A 162 5.38 -16.84 1.18
CA ALA A 162 4.89 -18.01 1.90
C ALA A 162 3.58 -17.73 2.65
N ALA A 163 3.46 -16.59 3.32
CA ALA A 163 2.22 -16.17 3.98
C ALA A 163 1.05 -16.03 2.98
N ILE A 164 1.29 -15.44 1.81
CA ILE A 164 0.32 -15.35 0.72
C ILE A 164 -0.11 -16.75 0.27
N LEU A 165 0.83 -17.66 0.04
CA LEU A 165 0.55 -19.04 -0.37
C LEU A 165 -0.30 -19.80 0.67
N MET A 166 0.00 -19.63 1.96
CA MET A 166 -0.79 -20.23 3.04
C MET A 166 -2.24 -19.73 3.06
N LEU A 167 -2.45 -18.42 2.86
CA LEU A 167 -3.79 -17.83 2.75
C LEU A 167 -4.54 -18.36 1.52
N VAL A 168 -3.87 -18.44 0.38
CA VAL A 168 -4.45 -18.98 -0.86
C VAL A 168 -4.87 -20.44 -0.66
N GLY A 169 -4.01 -21.28 -0.07
CA GLY A 169 -4.35 -22.68 0.24
C GLY A 169 -5.58 -22.79 1.13
N GLN A 170 -5.60 -22.02 2.23
CA GLN A 170 -6.73 -22.01 3.15
C GLN A 170 -8.04 -21.59 2.47
N TRP A 171 -8.05 -20.50 1.71
CA TRP A 171 -9.28 -19.98 1.09
C TRP A 171 -9.74 -20.81 -0.11
N TYR A 172 -8.82 -21.45 -0.82
CA TYR A 172 -9.17 -22.36 -1.91
C TYR A 172 -9.87 -23.62 -1.39
N GLU A 173 -9.36 -24.22 -0.31
CA GLU A 173 -9.97 -25.39 0.34
C GLU A 173 -11.25 -25.04 1.11
N ARG A 174 -11.29 -23.88 1.76
CA ARG A 174 -12.40 -23.42 2.60
C ARG A 174 -13.09 -22.21 1.98
N ARG A 175 -13.97 -22.47 1.02
CA ARG A 175 -14.74 -21.46 0.28
C ARG A 175 -15.94 -20.88 1.05
N MET A 176 -16.15 -21.31 2.29
CA MET A 176 -17.26 -20.87 3.14
C MET A 176 -16.75 -20.05 4.33
N ALA A 177 -17.58 -19.09 4.79
CA ALA A 177 -17.26 -18.26 5.94
C ALA A 177 -17.31 -19.01 7.29
N ALA A 178 -17.90 -20.21 7.30
CA ALA A 178 -18.02 -21.06 8.48
C ALA A 178 -17.66 -22.51 8.13
N ASP A 179 -17.04 -23.19 9.08
CA ASP A 179 -16.66 -24.59 9.01
C ASP A 179 -17.30 -25.34 10.19
N ALA A 180 -17.57 -26.63 10.03
CA ALA A 180 -18.14 -27.47 11.09
C ALA A 180 -17.12 -27.72 12.22
N VAL A 181 -15.82 -27.57 11.94
CA VAL A 181 -14.73 -27.75 12.89
C VAL A 181 -14.20 -26.40 13.37
N SER A 182 -14.03 -26.26 14.69
CA SER A 182 -13.33 -25.11 15.26
C SER A 182 -11.85 -25.17 14.91
N LEU A 183 -11.36 -24.18 14.17
CA LEU A 183 -9.97 -24.10 13.74
C LEU A 183 -9.14 -23.34 14.76
N SER A 184 -7.95 -23.86 15.05
CA SER A 184 -6.91 -23.13 15.79
C SER A 184 -5.83 -22.65 14.83
N GLU A 185 -5.33 -21.43 15.05
CA GLU A 185 -4.18 -20.92 14.31
C GLU A 185 -2.97 -21.82 14.53
N MET A 186 -2.24 -22.13 13.46
CA MET A 186 -1.02 -22.93 13.56
C MET A 186 0.08 -22.12 14.26
N PRO A 187 0.84 -22.71 15.21
CA PRO A 187 2.06 -22.11 15.70
C PRO A 187 2.98 -21.76 14.53
N PHE A 188 3.58 -20.55 14.57
CA PHE A 188 4.45 -20.03 13.49
C PHE A 188 3.77 -19.88 12.12
N GLY A 189 2.45 -19.67 12.09
CA GLY A 189 1.67 -19.46 10.86
C GLY A 189 1.81 -18.08 10.20
N VAL A 190 0.82 -17.70 9.39
CA VAL A 190 0.77 -16.46 8.58
C VAL A 190 1.20 -15.24 9.40
N LYS A 191 0.60 -15.03 10.57
CA LYS A 191 0.87 -13.88 11.42
C LYS A 191 2.34 -13.79 11.86
N HIS A 192 2.91 -14.89 12.30
CA HIS A 192 4.32 -14.94 12.74
C HIS A 192 5.29 -14.68 11.59
N LEU A 193 5.00 -15.18 10.38
CA LEU A 193 5.79 -14.87 9.19
C LEU A 193 5.78 -13.37 8.90
N LEU A 194 4.60 -12.74 8.93
CA LEU A 194 4.45 -11.30 8.69
C LEU A 194 5.07 -10.45 9.82
N ASP A 195 4.90 -10.84 11.08
CA ASP A 195 5.49 -10.15 12.23
C ASP A 195 7.02 -10.13 12.16
N SER A 196 7.64 -11.17 11.60
CA SER A 196 9.09 -11.26 11.45
C SER A 196 9.68 -10.32 10.37
N VAL A 197 8.84 -9.70 9.54
CA VAL A 197 9.26 -8.82 8.43
C VAL A 197 8.66 -7.41 8.48
N LYS A 198 7.52 -7.23 9.17
CA LYS A 198 6.86 -5.93 9.23
C LYS A 198 7.78 -4.88 9.85
N TRP A 199 7.67 -3.65 9.36
CA TRP A 199 8.32 -2.51 9.96
C TRP A 199 7.83 -2.28 11.40
N GLY A 200 8.68 -1.71 12.25
CA GLY A 200 8.38 -1.47 13.66
C GLY A 200 8.60 -2.68 14.59
N SER A 201 9.22 -3.76 14.10
CA SER A 201 9.62 -4.94 14.91
C SER A 201 10.88 -4.72 15.77
N TYR A 202 11.39 -3.48 15.86
CA TYR A 202 12.40 -3.11 16.86
C TYR A 202 11.74 -2.96 18.23
N THR A 203 11.49 -4.08 18.90
CA THR A 203 11.19 -4.15 20.34
C THR A 203 12.16 -5.10 20.99
#